data_AF-A0A0N1G963-F1
#
_entry.id   AF-A0A0N1G963-F1
#
_cell.length_a   1.000
_cell.length_b   1.000
_cell.length_c   1.000
_cell.angle_alpha   90.00
_cell.angle_beta   90.00
_cell.angle_gamma   90.00
#
_symmetry.space_group_name_H-M   'P 1'
#
loop_
_entity.id
_entity.type
_entity.pdbx_description
1 polymer ?
#
loop_
_entity_poly.entity_id
_entity_poly.type
_entity_poly.pdbx_seq_one_letter_code
_entity_poly.pdbx_strand_id
1 'polypeptide(L)'
;MSDSRPLDFDLFRRTCTEALELTNGLPTTVPDRAEVDRLTGYLRGHVELLVGELEAAIAGQREDTSDRETARWLLIRTRKALDEGHGPNHRTAAVHVEDLALTCRALATLCHQFCAPAGSS
;
A
#
# COMPACT_ATOMS: atom_id res chain seq x y z
N MET A 1 11.91 17.42 14.68
CA MET A 1 11.40 18.30 13.60
C MET A 1 10.98 17.38 12.48
N SER A 2 9.71 16.98 12.44
CA SER A 2 9.18 16.21 11.33
C SER A 2 9.05 17.14 10.14
N ASP A 3 9.93 16.98 9.16
CA ASP A 3 9.79 17.57 7.84
C ASP A 3 8.68 16.79 7.12
N SER A 4 7.44 16.97 7.60
CA SER A 4 6.26 16.26 7.12
C SER A 4 5.88 16.82 5.76
N ARG A 5 6.63 16.42 4.73
CA ARG A 5 6.17 16.62 3.36
C ARG A 5 4.82 15.94 3.21
N PRO A 6 3.83 16.62 2.60
CA PRO A 6 2.53 16.00 2.38
C PRO A 6 2.69 14.73 1.55
N LEU A 7 1.92 13.70 1.91
CA LEU A 7 1.84 12.46 1.13
C LEU A 7 1.44 12.77 -0.31
N ASP A 8 2.20 12.26 -1.28
CA ASP A 8 1.89 12.39 -2.69
C ASP A 8 0.97 11.25 -3.14
N PHE A 9 -0.32 11.39 -2.83
CA PHE A 9 -1.34 10.42 -3.21
C PHE A 9 -1.47 10.22 -4.73
N ASP A 10 -1.12 11.23 -5.52
CA ASP A 10 -1.11 11.12 -6.98
C ASP A 10 0.01 10.21 -7.46
N LEU A 11 1.21 10.32 -6.87
CA LEU A 11 2.31 9.41 -7.14
C LEU A 11 1.97 7.96 -6.75
N PHE A 12 1.35 7.77 -5.57
CA PHE A 12 0.90 6.44 -5.13
C PHE A 12 -0.08 5.84 -6.14
N ARG A 13 -1.10 6.61 -6.52
CA ARG A 13 -2.11 6.17 -7.50
C ARG A 13 -1.48 5.80 -8.83
N ARG A 14 -0.57 6.62 -9.36
CA ARG A 14 0.14 6.34 -10.62
C ARG A 14 0.94 5.05 -10.56
N THR A 15 1.72 4.88 -9.50
CA THR A 15 2.55 3.67 -9.30
C THR A 15 1.69 2.41 -9.18
N CYS A 16 0.57 2.49 -8.45
CA CYS A 16 -0.38 1.38 -8.36
C CYS A 16 -1.02 1.05 -9.70
N THR A 17 -1.44 2.06 -10.48
CA THR A 17 -2.01 1.84 -11.81
C THR A 17 -1.01 1.16 -12.73
N GLU A 18 0.23 1.63 -12.77
CA GLU A 18 1.30 1.05 -13.58
C GLU A 18 1.55 -0.44 -13.24
N ALA A 19 1.61 -0.77 -11.95
CA ALA A 19 1.76 -2.16 -11.50
C ALA A 19 0.57 -3.05 -11.88
N LEU A 20 -0.67 -2.56 -11.71
CA LEU A 20 -1.87 -3.32 -12.07
C LEU A 20 -2.00 -3.52 -13.58
N GLU A 21 -1.58 -2.53 -14.39
CA GLU A 21 -1.53 -2.67 -15.84
C GLU A 21 -0.47 -3.69 -16.27
N LEU A 22 0.71 -3.69 -15.63
CA LEU A 22 1.76 -4.67 -15.86
C LEU A 22 1.31 -6.12 -15.57
N THR A 23 0.49 -6.31 -14.53
CA THR A 23 0.06 -7.64 -14.07
C THR A 23 -1.29 -8.10 -14.63
N ASN A 24 -2.03 -7.25 -15.34
CA ASN A 24 -3.36 -7.54 -15.88
C ASN A 24 -3.44 -8.80 -16.78
N GLY A 25 -2.32 -9.24 -17.34
CA GLY A 25 -2.23 -10.45 -18.17
C GLY A 25 -2.02 -11.76 -17.41
N LEU A 26 -1.88 -11.72 -16.08
CA LEU A 26 -1.61 -12.93 -15.29
C LEU A 26 -2.82 -13.89 -15.26
N PRO A 27 -2.58 -15.21 -15.19
CA PRO A 27 -1.28 -15.88 -15.21
C PRO A 27 -0.75 -16.18 -16.63
N THR A 28 -1.49 -15.77 -17.66
CA THR A 28 -1.21 -16.11 -19.07
C THR A 28 0.07 -15.44 -19.58
N THR A 29 0.30 -14.19 -19.17
CA THR A 29 1.50 -13.42 -19.52
C THR A 29 2.22 -13.04 -18.24
N VAL A 30 3.46 -13.52 -18.09
CA VAL A 30 4.32 -13.14 -16.96
C VAL A 30 5.21 -11.98 -17.39
N PRO A 31 5.14 -10.81 -16.70
CA PRO A 31 5.93 -9.64 -17.06
C PRO A 31 7.42 -9.83 -16.83
N ASP A 32 8.22 -8.93 -17.41
CA ASP A 32 9.67 -8.93 -17.24
C ASP A 32 10.07 -8.75 -15.76
N ARG A 33 11.13 -9.45 -15.37
CA ARG A 33 11.54 -9.50 -13.97
C ARG A 33 12.11 -8.18 -13.46
N ALA A 34 12.91 -7.49 -14.27
CA ALA A 34 13.53 -6.25 -13.83
C ALA A 34 12.48 -5.17 -13.59
N GLU A 35 11.42 -5.16 -14.42
CA GLU A 35 10.31 -4.23 -14.25
C GLU A 35 9.46 -4.54 -13.01
N VAL A 36 9.19 -5.82 -12.75
CA VAL A 36 8.53 -6.27 -11.51
C VAL A 36 9.34 -5.86 -10.28
N ASP A 37 10.65 -6.03 -10.30
CA ASP A 37 11.53 -5.68 -9.17
C ASP A 37 11.58 -4.15 -8.95
N ARG A 38 11.62 -3.37 -10.03
CA ARG A 38 11.55 -1.90 -9.97
C ARG A 38 10.26 -1.43 -9.30
N LEU A 39 9.10 -1.89 -9.79
CA LEU A 39 7.80 -1.50 -9.24
C LEU A 39 7.60 -2.01 -7.82
N THR A 40 8.10 -3.20 -7.50
CA THR A 40 8.11 -3.74 -6.13
C THR A 40 8.86 -2.80 -5.19
N GLY A 41 10.04 -2.31 -5.58
CA GLY A 41 10.81 -1.34 -4.79
C GLY A 41 10.04 -0.04 -4.51
N TYR A 42 9.41 0.54 -5.53
CA TYR A 42 8.61 1.76 -5.35
C TYR A 42 7.37 1.53 -4.47
N LEU A 43 6.61 0.48 -4.74
CA LEU A 43 5.42 0.16 -3.97
C LEU A 43 5.75 -0.16 -2.52
N ARG A 44 6.86 -0.85 -2.26
CA ARG A 44 7.32 -1.12 -0.89
C ARG A 44 7.55 0.19 -0.12
N GLY A 45 8.26 1.14 -0.72
CA GLY A 45 8.48 2.45 -0.11
C GLY A 45 7.17 3.22 0.15
N HIS A 46 6.24 3.21 -0.82
CA HIS A 46 4.93 3.84 -0.66
C HIS A 46 4.10 3.20 0.46
N VAL A 47 4.10 1.87 0.53
CA VAL A 47 3.40 1.11 1.57
C VAL A 47 4.01 1.40 2.95
N GLU A 48 5.33 1.42 3.09
CA GLU A 48 6.01 1.74 4.35
C GLU A 48 5.65 3.15 4.85
N LEU A 49 5.59 4.15 3.96
CA LEU A 49 5.13 5.50 4.28
C LEU A 49 3.67 5.52 4.73
N LEU A 50 2.77 4.91 3.96
CA LEU A 50 1.34 4.87 4.27
C LEU A 50 1.05 4.12 5.58
N VAL A 51 1.80 3.06 5.88
CA VAL A 51 1.71 2.33 7.15
C VAL A 51 2.01 3.27 8.32
N GLY A 52 3.12 4.03 8.26
CA GLY A 52 3.48 4.95 9.34
C GLY A 52 2.44 6.05 9.56
N GLU A 53 1.89 6.61 8.49
CA GLU A 53 0.87 7.65 8.55
C GLU A 53 -0.46 7.13 9.09
N LEU A 54 -0.91 5.95 8.63
CA LEU A 54 -2.12 5.32 9.13
C LEU A 54 -2.01 4.96 10.61
N GLU A 55 -0.85 4.48 11.07
CA GLU A 55 -0.60 4.22 12.49
C GLU A 55 -0.69 5.48 13.34
N ALA A 56 -0.06 6.57 12.90
CA ALA A 56 -0.13 7.85 13.59
C ALA A 56 -1.58 8.35 13.69
N ALA A 57 -2.34 8.24 12.60
CA ALA A 57 -3.74 8.66 12.55
C ALA A 57 -4.63 7.83 13.51
N ILE A 58 -4.46 6.51 13.52
CA ILE A 58 -5.21 5.59 14.40
C ILE A 58 -4.84 5.77 15.88
N ALA A 59 -3.58 6.09 16.18
CA ALA A 59 -3.12 6.35 17.55
C ALA A 59 -3.75 7.65 18.11
N GLY A 60 -4.01 8.63 17.26
CA GLY A 60 -4.66 9.89 17.62
C GLY A 60 -6.16 9.77 17.93
N GLN A 61 -6.82 8.68 17.53
CA GLN A 61 -8.25 8.48 17.77
C GLN A 61 -8.54 7.88 19.16
N ARG A 62 -9.49 8.48 19.87
CA ARG A 62 -9.91 8.05 21.22
C ARG A 62 -10.93 6.91 21.20
N GLU A 63 -11.81 6.88 20.21
CA GLU A 63 -12.84 5.85 20.07
C GLU A 63 -12.27 4.59 19.41
N ASP A 64 -12.78 3.43 19.79
CA ASP A 64 -12.51 2.18 19.08
C ASP A 64 -13.70 1.88 18.18
N THR A 65 -13.53 2.15 16.89
CA THR A 65 -14.56 1.96 15.85
C THR A 65 -14.23 0.72 15.02
N SER A 66 -15.23 0.15 14.34
CA SER A 66 -15.01 -0.96 13.41
C SER A 66 -14.01 -0.61 12.29
N ASP A 67 -13.97 0.67 11.88
CA ASP A 67 -12.99 1.16 10.91
C ASP A 67 -11.57 1.11 11.48
N ARG A 68 -11.41 1.44 12.77
CA ARG A 68 -10.12 1.39 13.47
C ARG A 68 -9.62 -0.04 13.62
N GLU A 69 -10.50 -0.98 13.95
CA GLU A 69 -10.18 -2.41 13.98
C GLU A 69 -9.78 -2.93 12.59
N THR A 70 -10.52 -2.55 11.55
CA THR A 70 -10.23 -2.88 10.16
C THR A 70 -8.85 -2.37 9.74
N ALA A 71 -8.52 -1.13 10.10
CA ALA A 71 -7.24 -0.53 9.78
C ALA A 71 -6.08 -1.20 10.54
N ARG A 72 -6.25 -1.54 11.83
CA ARG A 72 -5.26 -2.33 12.59
C ARG A 72 -5.02 -3.70 11.96
N TRP A 73 -6.09 -4.40 11.56
CA TRP A 73 -5.98 -5.69 10.89
C TRP A 73 -5.22 -5.57 9.57
N LEU A 74 -5.52 -4.54 8.76
CA LEU A 74 -4.82 -4.30 7.51
C LEU A 74 -3.33 -4.02 7.74
N LEU A 75 -2.98 -3.20 8.74
CA LEU A 75 -1.59 -2.91 9.11
C LEU A 75 -0.80 -4.18 9.46
N ILE A 76 -1.38 -5.08 10.24
CA ILE A 76 -0.76 -6.37 10.59
C ILE A 76 -0.53 -7.20 9.32
N ARG A 77 -1.54 -7.30 8.45
CA ARG A 77 -1.45 -8.05 7.20
C ARG A 77 -0.39 -7.48 6.26
N THR A 78 -0.36 -6.16 6.09
CA THR A 78 0.60 -5.46 5.25
C THR A 78 2.03 -5.72 5.72
N ARG A 79 2.31 -5.62 7.02
CA ARG A 79 3.64 -5.89 7.57
C ARG A 79 4.10 -7.31 7.28
N LYS A 80 3.22 -8.28 7.52
CA LYS A 80 3.52 -9.67 7.19
C LYS A 80 3.86 -9.86 5.70
N ALA A 81 3.10 -9.22 4.81
CA ALA A 81 3.37 -9.27 3.37
C ALA A 81 4.70 -8.60 2.97
N LEU A 82 5.07 -7.49 3.63
CA LEU A 82 6.36 -6.83 3.44
C LEU A 82 7.53 -7.70 3.92
N ASP A 83 7.35 -8.45 5.01
CA ASP A 83 8.39 -9.31 5.58
C ASP A 83 8.61 -10.59 4.76
N GLU A 84 7.54 -11.18 4.22
CA GLU A 84 7.59 -12.43 3.45
C GLU A 84 8.22 -12.22 2.05
N GLY A 85 8.04 -11.05 1.45
CA GLY A 85 8.53 -10.74 0.10
C GLY A 85 7.96 -11.68 -0.99
N HIS A 86 8.57 -11.67 -2.18
CA HIS A 86 8.19 -12.62 -3.23
C HIS A 86 9.08 -13.87 -3.22
N GLY A 87 8.51 -15.00 -3.64
CA GLY A 87 9.28 -16.20 -4.00
C GLY A 87 10.21 -15.95 -5.21
N PRO A 88 11.17 -16.86 -5.47
CA PRO A 88 12.19 -16.70 -6.52
C PRO A 88 11.62 -16.73 -7.94
N ASN A 89 10.39 -17.21 -8.13
CA ASN A 89 9.81 -17.41 -9.45
C ASN A 89 9.25 -16.09 -10.01
N HIS A 90 9.38 -15.90 -11.32
CA HIS A 90 8.89 -14.68 -12.01
C HIS A 90 7.40 -14.44 -11.77
N ARG A 91 6.59 -15.50 -11.87
CA ARG A 91 5.14 -15.42 -11.59
C ARG A 91 4.84 -15.03 -10.16
N THR A 92 5.55 -15.59 -9.17
CA THR A 92 5.30 -15.26 -7.76
C THR A 92 5.68 -13.81 -7.44
N ALA A 93 6.69 -13.25 -8.11
CA ALA A 93 6.99 -11.84 -7.97
C ALA A 93 5.99 -10.93 -8.69
N ALA A 94 5.48 -11.34 -9.85
CA ALA A 94 4.41 -10.60 -10.53
C ALA A 94 3.11 -10.56 -9.70
N VAL A 95 2.76 -11.66 -9.01
CA VAL A 95 1.64 -11.67 -8.06
C VAL A 95 1.94 -10.77 -6.85
N HIS A 96 3.17 -10.82 -6.31
CA HIS A 96 3.54 -9.99 -5.18
C HIS A 96 3.46 -8.49 -5.47
N VAL A 97 3.90 -8.04 -6.66
CA VAL A 97 3.79 -6.62 -7.04
C VAL A 97 2.34 -6.18 -7.22
N GLU A 98 1.47 -7.06 -7.74
CA GLU A 98 0.02 -6.83 -7.79
C GLU A 98 -0.59 -6.67 -6.39
N ASP A 99 -0.26 -7.60 -5.48
CA ASP A 99 -0.69 -7.57 -4.08
C ASP A 99 -0.23 -6.29 -3.36
N LEU A 100 1.01 -5.86 -3.59
CA LEU A 100 1.53 -4.59 -3.06
C LEU A 100 0.78 -3.38 -3.62
N ALA A 101 0.44 -3.38 -4.92
CA ALA A 101 -0.31 -2.28 -5.54
C ALA A 101 -1.73 -2.17 -4.95
N LEU A 102 -2.42 -3.29 -4.76
CA LEU A 102 -3.73 -3.34 -4.12
C LEU A 102 -3.66 -2.90 -2.65
N THR A 103 -2.63 -3.36 -1.93
CA THR A 103 -2.40 -2.98 -0.53
C THR A 103 -2.13 -1.48 -0.39
N CYS A 104 -1.27 -0.93 -1.25
CA CYS A 104 -0.99 0.51 -1.30
C CYS A 104 -2.27 1.32 -1.54
N ARG A 105 -3.12 0.89 -2.49
CA ARG A 105 -4.40 1.55 -2.78
C ARG A 105 -5.38 1.52 -1.59
N ALA A 106 -5.45 0.39 -0.89
CA ALA A 106 -6.28 0.24 0.30
C ALA A 106 -5.79 1.15 1.44
N LEU A 107 -4.47 1.16 1.71
CA LEU A 107 -3.88 2.02 2.73
C LEU A 107 -4.06 3.51 2.42
N ALA A 108 -3.87 3.93 1.16
CA ALA A 108 -4.12 5.31 0.74
C ALA A 108 -5.57 5.73 0.98
N THR A 109 -6.52 4.83 0.71
CA THR A 109 -7.95 5.07 0.97
C THR A 109 -8.23 5.26 2.46
N LEU A 110 -7.68 4.40 3.32
CA LEU A 110 -7.81 4.54 4.77
C LEU A 110 -7.13 5.81 5.28
N CYS A 111 -5.92 6.13 4.81
CA CYS A 111 -5.25 7.38 5.17
C CYS A 111 -6.12 8.59 4.83
N HIS A 112 -6.79 8.62 3.68
CA HIS A 112 -7.74 9.68 3.37
C HIS A 112 -8.92 9.75 4.36
N GLN A 113 -9.45 8.60 4.80
CA GLN A 113 -10.57 8.56 5.76
C GLN A 113 -10.15 9.01 7.16
N PHE A 114 -8.99 8.56 7.64
CA PHE A 114 -8.50 8.85 8.99
C PHE A 114 -7.82 10.22 9.11
N CYS A 115 -7.22 10.72 8.03
CA CYS A 115 -6.53 12.01 8.00
C CYS A 115 -7.42 13.16 7.48
N ALA A 116 -8.59 12.88 6.91
CA ALA A 116 -9.56 13.93 6.61
C ALA A 116 -10.02 14.59 7.94
N PRO A 117 -10.09 15.93 8.00
CA PRO A 117 -10.63 16.60 9.18
C PRO A 117 -12.06 16.11 9.42
N ALA A 118 -12.31 15.61 10.63
CA ALA A 118 -13.66 15.33 11.11
C ALA A 118 -14.45 16.64 11.14
N GLY A 119 -15.11 17.00 10.04
CA GLY A 119 -15.83 18.26 9.95
C GLY A 119 -16.30 18.60 8.55
N SER A 120 -17.42 17.98 8.15
CA SER A 120 -18.43 18.56 7.24
C SER A 120 -19.66 17.66 7.22
N SER A 121 -20.41 17.62 8.33
CA SER A 121 -21.84 17.29 8.38
C SER A 121 -22.41 17.81 9.70
#